data_AF-A0A9E2FWC6-F1
#
_entry.id   AF-A0A9E2FWC6-F1
#
_cell.length_a   1.000
_cell.length_b   1.000
_cell.length_c   1.000
_cell.angle_alpha   90.00
_cell.angle_beta   90.00
_cell.angle_gamma   90.00
#
_symmetry.space_group_name_H-M   'P 1'
#
loop_
_entity.id
_entity.type
_entity.pdbx_description
1 polymer ?
#
loop_
_entity_poly.entity_id
_entity_poly.type
_entity_poly.pdbx_seq_one_letter_code
_entity_poly.pdbx_strand_id
1 'polypeptide(L)'
;MDSCPNDINKTEAGICGCGVADIDSDGDGTYDCLDGCPADPSKTASGQCGCGVADTDTDGDTIADCNDSCNDLIDTDDDGTADCVDGCPANPAKIAPGFGGCTASDVAVEPAPEVTVNPVPEVEVTIADVTDACILASDLTSLDMPVGYQAVGDIYEISTDCSLTTATVCLTYDESKVHISELDLKLLHYTNGQWQDITTILNDENNTVCGETTSFSPFVVGEMIGDVHVLPALSSLTSLEDDLVVTFDGSRSSCYDLAYDALGIAYPVDLLCEYSWDFGDNGAGMELGGNGEDIVVYEYSASGTYTATLTMSEPNSGVTVSKTVTATAALVEPQGAAADFASAVNDKTVTITAPTLDASVVRAYIYWGDRKRTVSINPQVDLTTGISYTYARGGRDYNIRVQTIDAAHNMSDYTFTEDGDLTVTIP
;
A
#
# COMPACT_ATOMS: atom_id res chain seq x y z
N MET A 1 15.04 33.39 -52.27
CA MET A 1 15.57 32.81 -51.03
C MET A 1 15.00 31.41 -50.96
N ASP A 2 15.83 30.42 -50.68
CA ASP A 2 15.37 29.06 -50.48
C ASP A 2 14.72 28.97 -49.08
N SER A 3 13.44 28.66 -49.03
CA SER A 3 12.69 28.56 -47.77
C SER A 3 12.77 27.15 -47.17
N CYS A 4 13.40 26.19 -47.86
CA CYS A 4 13.72 24.85 -47.37
C CYS A 4 15.19 24.49 -47.64
N PRO A 5 16.18 25.20 -47.05
CA PRO A 5 17.60 25.05 -47.41
C PRO A 5 18.20 23.65 -47.18
N ASN A 6 17.53 22.82 -46.38
CA ASN A 6 17.97 21.46 -46.00
C ASN A 6 17.17 20.36 -46.70
N ASP A 7 16.19 20.68 -47.56
CA ASP A 7 15.43 19.71 -48.34
C ASP A 7 15.86 19.81 -49.81
N ILE A 8 16.62 18.81 -50.29
CA ILE A 8 17.11 18.80 -51.67
C ILE A 8 15.99 18.69 -52.71
N ASN A 9 14.79 18.29 -52.31
CA ASN A 9 13.65 18.09 -53.19
C ASN A 9 12.64 19.26 -53.17
N LYS A 10 12.82 20.26 -52.28
CA LYS A 10 11.91 21.42 -52.17
C LYS A 10 12.68 22.71 -51.93
N THR A 11 12.31 23.78 -52.64
CA THR A 11 12.88 25.13 -52.41
C THR A 11 11.92 26.09 -51.70
N GLU A 12 10.67 25.66 -51.50
CA GLU A 12 9.62 26.37 -50.76
C GLU A 12 8.89 25.37 -49.85
N ALA A 13 8.50 25.80 -48.65
CA ALA A 13 7.76 24.95 -47.72
C ALA A 13 6.34 24.76 -48.25
N GLY A 14 6.00 23.53 -48.61
CA GLY A 14 4.65 23.14 -49.00
C GLY A 14 3.71 23.01 -47.78
N ILE A 15 2.55 22.40 -47.98
CA ILE A 15 1.54 22.21 -46.92
C ILE A 15 2.04 21.26 -45.83
N CYS A 16 2.82 20.25 -46.21
CA CYS A 16 3.52 19.35 -45.29
C CYS A 16 4.85 19.91 -44.76
N GLY A 17 5.20 21.15 -45.12
CA GLY A 17 6.49 21.76 -44.78
C GLY A 17 7.66 21.24 -45.63
N CYS A 18 8.87 21.42 -45.09
CA CYS A 18 10.12 20.96 -45.70
C CYS A 18 10.44 19.53 -45.25
N GLY A 19 10.97 18.68 -46.13
CA GLY A 19 11.42 17.32 -45.86
C GLY A 19 10.35 16.23 -45.99
N VAL A 20 9.09 16.61 -46.19
CA VAL A 20 7.94 15.71 -46.33
C VAL A 20 7.22 16.03 -47.64
N ALA A 21 6.99 15.04 -48.51
CA ALA A 21 6.34 15.30 -49.79
C ALA A 21 4.88 15.75 -49.60
N ASP A 22 4.43 16.74 -50.40
CA ASP A 22 3.03 17.14 -50.44
C ASP A 22 2.27 16.16 -51.36
N ILE A 23 2.06 14.94 -50.86
CA ILE A 23 1.32 13.87 -51.53
C ILE A 23 -0.03 13.74 -50.84
N ASP A 24 -1.06 13.53 -51.65
CA ASP A 24 -2.41 13.13 -51.27
C ASP A 24 -2.61 11.78 -51.97
N SER A 25 -2.42 10.71 -51.21
CA SER A 25 -2.27 9.34 -51.73
C SER A 25 -3.60 8.72 -52.17
N ASP A 26 -4.72 9.13 -51.58
CA ASP A 26 -6.05 8.64 -51.92
C ASP A 26 -6.92 9.65 -52.70
N GLY A 27 -6.51 10.92 -52.74
CA GLY A 27 -7.10 11.95 -53.58
C GLY A 27 -8.32 12.63 -52.96
N ASP A 28 -8.45 12.65 -51.63
CA ASP A 28 -9.58 13.26 -50.93
C ASP A 28 -9.45 14.78 -50.73
N GLY A 29 -8.26 15.32 -51.02
CA GLY A 29 -7.91 16.73 -50.86
C GLY A 29 -7.13 17.05 -49.59
N THR A 30 -6.86 16.08 -48.74
CA THR A 30 -6.01 16.17 -47.54
C THR A 30 -4.66 15.53 -47.83
N TYR A 31 -3.59 16.26 -47.56
CA TYR A 31 -2.25 15.71 -47.77
C TYR A 31 -1.93 14.65 -46.70
N ASP A 32 -1.24 13.58 -47.08
CA ASP A 32 -0.89 12.42 -46.23
C ASP A 32 -0.29 12.81 -44.87
N CYS A 33 0.42 13.94 -44.82
CA CYS A 33 1.06 14.45 -43.61
C CYS A 33 0.10 15.09 -42.59
N LEU A 34 -1.10 15.48 -43.03
CA LEU A 34 -2.19 16.06 -42.24
C LEU A 34 -3.41 15.14 -42.20
N ASP A 35 -3.33 13.98 -42.84
CA ASP A 35 -4.39 13.01 -42.92
C ASP A 35 -4.21 11.90 -41.89
N GLY A 36 -5.23 11.68 -41.05
CA GLY A 36 -5.25 10.55 -40.10
C GLY A 36 -5.49 9.20 -40.78
N CYS A 37 -5.95 9.20 -42.03
CA CYS A 37 -6.20 8.04 -42.87
C CYS A 37 -5.69 8.24 -44.32
N PRO A 38 -4.37 8.34 -44.57
CA PRO A 38 -3.78 8.71 -45.87
C PRO A 38 -4.06 7.77 -47.07
N ALA A 39 -4.88 6.74 -46.90
CA ALA A 39 -5.22 5.77 -47.93
C ALA A 39 -6.74 5.50 -48.03
N ASP A 40 -7.55 6.24 -47.28
CA ASP A 40 -9.01 6.16 -47.28
C ASP A 40 -9.62 7.47 -47.80
N PRO A 41 -10.05 7.51 -49.08
CA PRO A 41 -10.53 8.75 -49.70
C PRO A 41 -11.88 9.24 -49.15
N SER A 42 -12.46 8.54 -48.18
CA SER A 42 -13.72 8.91 -47.53
C SER A 42 -13.54 9.48 -46.12
N LYS A 43 -12.33 9.45 -45.56
CA LYS A 43 -12.05 9.87 -44.17
C LYS A 43 -10.70 10.55 -44.06
N THR A 44 -10.67 11.71 -43.39
CA THR A 44 -9.43 12.43 -43.05
C THR A 44 -8.94 12.17 -41.63
N ALA A 45 -9.68 11.34 -40.88
CA ALA A 45 -9.40 10.92 -39.51
C ALA A 45 -9.94 9.52 -39.27
N SER A 46 -9.30 8.76 -38.38
CA SER A 46 -9.64 7.36 -38.11
C SER A 46 -11.07 7.13 -37.63
N GLY A 47 -11.71 8.09 -36.96
CA GLY A 47 -13.08 7.91 -36.46
C GLY A 47 -13.21 6.77 -35.45
N GLN A 48 -14.42 6.29 -35.22
CA GLN A 48 -14.72 5.20 -34.25
C GLN A 48 -14.32 3.82 -34.81
N CYS A 49 -14.50 3.60 -36.11
CA CYS A 49 -14.23 2.32 -36.80
C CYS A 49 -12.83 2.21 -37.42
N GLY A 50 -11.99 3.23 -37.26
CA GLY A 50 -10.69 3.29 -37.94
C GLY A 50 -10.80 3.66 -39.43
N CYS A 51 -9.67 3.66 -40.12
CA CYS A 51 -9.59 3.95 -41.55
C CYS A 51 -10.09 2.76 -42.39
N GLY A 52 -10.72 3.03 -43.54
CA GLY A 52 -11.24 2.04 -44.48
C GLY A 52 -12.61 1.47 -44.10
N VAL A 53 -13.20 1.92 -42.98
CA VAL A 53 -14.51 1.50 -42.49
C VAL A 53 -15.33 2.74 -42.14
N ALA A 54 -16.56 2.79 -42.66
CA ALA A 54 -17.49 3.88 -42.38
C ALA A 54 -17.93 3.84 -40.92
N ASP A 55 -17.97 5.01 -40.28
CA ASP A 55 -18.56 5.20 -38.94
C ASP A 55 -20.10 5.28 -39.06
N THR A 56 -20.72 4.26 -39.65
CA THR A 56 -22.18 4.16 -39.72
C THR A 56 -22.70 3.92 -38.32
N ASP A 57 -23.70 4.69 -37.93
CA ASP A 57 -24.45 4.55 -36.68
C ASP A 57 -25.91 4.28 -37.11
N THR A 58 -26.26 2.99 -37.16
CA THR A 58 -27.54 2.53 -37.74
C THR A 58 -28.72 2.86 -36.84
N ASP A 59 -28.51 2.84 -35.52
CA ASP A 59 -29.55 2.98 -34.50
C ASP A 59 -29.57 4.42 -33.90
N GLY A 60 -28.53 5.21 -34.10
CA GLY A 60 -28.47 6.62 -33.75
C GLY A 60 -28.10 6.88 -32.30
N ASP A 61 -27.49 5.92 -31.61
CA ASP A 61 -27.10 6.01 -30.21
C ASP A 61 -25.74 6.70 -29.98
N THR A 62 -25.08 7.12 -31.08
CA THR A 62 -23.75 7.74 -31.17
C THR A 62 -22.55 6.80 -31.11
N ILE A 63 -22.77 5.49 -31.08
CA ILE A 63 -21.76 4.44 -31.20
C ILE A 63 -21.85 3.84 -32.61
N ALA A 64 -20.77 3.90 -33.39
CA ALA A 64 -20.77 3.31 -34.72
C ALA A 64 -20.89 1.79 -34.68
N ASP A 65 -21.59 1.21 -35.66
CA ASP A 65 -21.92 -0.21 -35.82
C ASP A 65 -20.73 -1.17 -35.65
N CYS A 66 -19.51 -0.71 -35.93
CA CYS A 66 -18.29 -1.51 -35.78
C CYS A 66 -17.88 -1.75 -34.31
N ASN A 67 -18.29 -0.85 -33.42
CA ASN A 67 -18.04 -0.88 -31.98
C ASN A 67 -19.33 -1.07 -31.20
N ASP A 68 -20.46 -1.14 -31.90
CA ASP A 68 -21.76 -1.36 -31.30
C ASP A 68 -22.13 -2.84 -31.32
N SER A 69 -22.37 -3.38 -30.12
CA SER A 69 -22.85 -4.75 -29.97
C SER A 69 -24.38 -4.85 -30.15
N CYS A 70 -25.06 -3.71 -30.18
CA CYS A 70 -26.48 -3.53 -30.41
C CYS A 70 -26.73 -2.56 -31.57
N ASN A 71 -26.65 -3.05 -32.79
CA ASN A 71 -26.80 -2.19 -33.97
C ASN A 71 -28.26 -2.01 -34.44
N ASP A 72 -29.25 -2.23 -33.57
CA ASP A 72 -30.66 -2.02 -33.91
C ASP A 72 -31.47 -1.35 -32.78
N LEU A 73 -32.47 -0.56 -33.17
CA LEU A 73 -33.46 0.04 -32.26
C LEU A 73 -34.64 -0.88 -32.00
N ILE A 74 -34.47 -2.20 -32.09
CA ILE A 74 -35.60 -3.10 -31.82
C ILE A 74 -35.80 -3.12 -30.32
N ASP A 75 -36.81 -2.39 -29.86
CA ASP A 75 -37.37 -2.44 -28.52
C ASP A 75 -38.76 -3.08 -28.65
N THR A 76 -38.86 -4.36 -28.32
CA THR A 76 -40.07 -5.17 -28.54
C THR A 76 -41.18 -4.82 -27.55
N ASP A 77 -40.87 -4.20 -26.41
CA ASP A 77 -41.86 -3.89 -25.37
C ASP A 77 -42.01 -2.40 -25.01
N ASP A 78 -41.25 -1.54 -25.68
CA ASP A 78 -41.28 -0.07 -25.60
C ASP A 78 -40.89 0.46 -24.19
N ASP A 79 -39.97 -0.19 -23.48
CA ASP A 79 -39.48 0.25 -22.16
C ASP A 79 -38.30 1.23 -22.20
N GLY A 80 -37.75 1.45 -23.39
CA GLY A 80 -36.60 2.31 -23.62
C GLY A 80 -35.26 1.57 -23.63
N THR A 81 -35.26 0.24 -23.51
CA THR A 81 -34.08 -0.63 -23.60
C THR A 81 -34.19 -1.50 -24.85
N ALA A 82 -33.20 -1.44 -25.74
CA ALA A 82 -33.22 -2.27 -26.94
C ALA A 82 -33.02 -3.76 -26.62
N ASP A 83 -33.70 -4.64 -27.35
CA ASP A 83 -33.77 -6.10 -27.17
C ASP A 83 -32.39 -6.78 -27.07
N CYS A 84 -31.41 -6.24 -27.78
CA CYS A 84 -30.01 -6.67 -27.81
C CYS A 84 -29.29 -6.55 -26.44
N VAL A 85 -29.70 -5.60 -25.60
CA VAL A 85 -29.13 -5.28 -24.27
C VAL A 85 -30.16 -5.48 -23.16
N ASP A 86 -31.40 -5.75 -23.53
CA ASP A 86 -32.44 -6.18 -22.62
C ASP A 86 -32.35 -7.70 -22.38
N GLY A 87 -32.08 -8.08 -21.13
CA GLY A 87 -32.10 -9.48 -20.73
C GLY A 87 -33.52 -10.09 -20.70
N CYS A 88 -34.56 -9.27 -20.83
CA CYS A 88 -35.97 -9.63 -20.89
C CYS A 88 -36.77 -8.85 -21.95
N PRO A 89 -36.48 -9.04 -23.26
CA PRO A 89 -36.98 -8.24 -24.41
C PRO A 89 -38.50 -8.19 -24.68
N ALA A 90 -39.33 -8.68 -23.78
CA ALA A 90 -40.78 -8.72 -23.95
C ALA A 90 -41.52 -8.38 -22.65
N ASN A 91 -40.79 -7.85 -21.67
CA ASN A 91 -41.32 -7.41 -20.40
C ASN A 91 -40.87 -5.96 -20.08
N PRO A 92 -41.75 -4.97 -20.29
CA PRO A 92 -41.37 -3.55 -20.19
C PRO A 92 -41.21 -3.04 -18.75
N ALA A 93 -41.15 -3.95 -17.79
CA ALA A 93 -40.89 -3.66 -16.39
C ALA A 93 -39.56 -4.27 -15.93
N LYS A 94 -38.81 -4.96 -16.80
CA LYS A 94 -37.57 -5.64 -16.45
C LYS A 94 -36.60 -5.63 -17.61
N ILE A 95 -35.42 -5.06 -17.37
CA ILE A 95 -34.30 -5.07 -18.32
C ILE A 95 -33.34 -6.27 -18.14
N ALA A 96 -33.61 -7.16 -17.16
CA ALA A 96 -32.79 -8.33 -16.87
C ALA A 96 -33.57 -9.46 -16.16
N PRO A 97 -33.22 -10.75 -16.35
CA PRO A 97 -33.88 -11.86 -15.66
C PRO A 97 -33.55 -11.87 -14.17
N GLY A 98 -34.57 -11.64 -13.34
CA GLY A 98 -34.48 -11.85 -11.88
C GLY A 98 -34.54 -13.33 -11.48
N PHE A 99 -34.70 -13.61 -10.19
CA PHE A 99 -34.76 -14.97 -9.65
C PHE A 99 -35.91 -15.80 -10.27
N GLY A 100 -36.99 -15.14 -10.67
CA GLY A 100 -38.12 -15.77 -11.39
C GLY A 100 -38.03 -15.70 -12.92
N GLY A 101 -36.90 -15.22 -13.47
CA GLY A 101 -36.74 -14.94 -14.90
C GLY A 101 -37.56 -13.74 -15.38
N CYS A 102 -37.83 -13.70 -16.69
CA CYS A 102 -38.47 -12.57 -17.36
C CYS A 102 -39.99 -12.52 -17.25
N THR A 103 -40.65 -13.59 -16.80
CA THR A 103 -42.12 -13.71 -16.83
C THR A 103 -42.76 -13.69 -15.43
N ALA A 104 -41.96 -13.79 -14.37
CA ALA A 104 -42.43 -13.74 -13.00
C ALA A 104 -42.22 -12.33 -12.42
N SER A 105 -43.21 -11.85 -11.68
CA SER A 105 -43.02 -10.70 -10.80
C SER A 105 -42.01 -11.14 -9.72
N ASP A 106 -40.85 -10.48 -9.66
CA ASP A 106 -39.91 -10.76 -8.57
C ASP A 106 -40.64 -10.38 -7.28
N VAL A 107 -40.89 -11.38 -6.44
CA VAL A 107 -41.34 -11.13 -5.08
C VAL A 107 -40.26 -10.25 -4.47
N ALA A 108 -40.58 -9.00 -4.20
CA ALA A 108 -39.71 -8.10 -3.48
C ALA A 108 -39.29 -8.83 -2.19
N VAL A 109 -38.04 -9.27 -2.15
CA VAL A 109 -37.36 -9.32 -0.86
C VAL A 109 -37.36 -7.85 -0.46
N GLU A 110 -38.13 -7.52 0.56
CA GLU A 110 -38.09 -6.20 1.17
C GLU A 110 -36.61 -5.83 1.33
N PRO A 111 -36.17 -4.65 0.88
CA PRO A 111 -34.79 -4.26 1.08
C PRO A 111 -34.48 -4.40 2.56
N ALA A 112 -33.27 -4.85 2.86
CA ALA A 112 -32.74 -4.72 4.21
C ALA A 112 -33.05 -3.31 4.72
N PRO A 113 -33.45 -3.17 5.99
CA PRO A 113 -33.90 -1.90 6.54
C PRO A 113 -32.98 -0.75 6.14
N GLU A 114 -33.53 0.19 5.37
CA GLU A 114 -32.78 1.32 4.82
C GLU A 114 -32.45 2.30 5.96
N VAL A 115 -31.16 2.47 6.26
CA VAL A 115 -30.69 3.53 7.16
C VAL A 115 -30.81 4.84 6.41
N THR A 116 -31.71 5.72 6.85
CA THR A 116 -31.80 7.06 6.25
C THR A 116 -30.71 7.93 6.86
N VAL A 117 -29.67 8.21 6.08
CA VAL A 117 -28.50 8.96 6.53
C VAL A 117 -28.69 10.44 6.19
N ASN A 118 -28.58 11.33 7.17
CA ASN A 118 -28.32 12.75 6.95
C ASN A 118 -26.94 13.12 7.53
N PRO A 119 -25.84 12.52 7.02
CA PRO A 119 -24.53 12.71 7.60
C PRO A 119 -23.94 14.03 7.11
N VAL A 120 -23.17 14.71 7.96
CA VAL A 120 -22.21 15.70 7.48
C VAL A 120 -21.20 14.95 6.61
N PRO A 121 -20.79 15.48 5.44
CA PRO A 121 -19.93 14.75 4.47
C PRO A 121 -18.59 14.24 5.00
N GLU A 122 -18.16 14.69 6.19
CA GLU A 122 -16.91 14.30 6.85
C GLU A 122 -17.08 13.13 7.85
N VAL A 123 -18.30 12.60 8.00
CA VAL A 123 -18.65 11.55 8.96
C VAL A 123 -19.12 10.29 8.24
N GLU A 124 -18.39 9.19 8.40
CA GLU A 124 -18.78 7.86 7.95
C GLU A 124 -19.08 6.96 9.15
N VAL A 125 -20.22 6.26 9.15
CA VAL A 125 -20.63 5.37 10.23
C VAL A 125 -21.14 4.06 9.67
N THR A 126 -20.62 2.96 10.19
CA THR A 126 -21.07 1.60 9.88
C THR A 126 -21.64 0.94 11.13
N ILE A 127 -22.88 0.47 11.08
CA ILE A 127 -23.54 -0.24 12.18
C ILE A 127 -23.66 -1.73 11.83
N ALA A 128 -23.25 -2.60 12.73
CA ALA A 128 -23.42 -4.05 12.55
C ALA A 128 -24.87 -4.48 12.84
N ASP A 129 -25.35 -5.49 12.11
CA ASP A 129 -26.61 -6.20 12.39
C ASP A 129 -27.87 -5.31 12.47
N VAL A 130 -28.03 -4.36 11.55
CA VAL A 130 -29.26 -3.54 11.46
C VAL A 130 -30.44 -4.42 11.02
N THR A 131 -31.36 -4.70 11.96
CA THR A 131 -32.52 -5.58 11.71
C THR A 131 -33.81 -4.84 11.36
N ASP A 132 -33.91 -3.55 11.68
CA ASP A 132 -35.08 -2.69 11.45
C ASP A 132 -34.67 -1.31 10.91
N ALA A 133 -35.56 -0.66 10.16
CA ALA A 133 -35.28 0.65 9.56
C ALA A 133 -35.06 1.68 10.67
N CYS A 134 -34.00 2.47 10.55
CA CYS A 134 -33.60 3.41 11.57
C CYS A 134 -32.93 4.66 10.96
N ILE A 135 -32.82 5.69 11.78
CA ILE A 135 -32.31 7.00 11.44
C ILE A 135 -30.93 7.16 12.06
N LEU A 136 -29.99 7.63 11.24
CA LEU A 136 -28.72 8.13 11.71
C LEU A 136 -28.65 9.63 11.42
N ALA A 137 -28.35 10.41 12.45
CA ALA A 137 -28.19 11.85 12.36
C ALA A 137 -26.85 12.28 12.92
N SER A 138 -26.22 13.25 12.26
CA SER A 138 -25.06 13.96 12.77
C SER A 138 -25.31 15.46 12.75
N ASP A 139 -24.89 16.17 13.79
CA ASP A 139 -24.94 17.62 13.90
C ASP A 139 -23.62 18.15 14.45
N LEU A 140 -23.39 19.46 14.37
CA LEU A 140 -22.23 20.10 14.98
C LEU A 140 -22.54 20.49 16.43
N THR A 141 -21.58 20.29 17.31
CA THR A 141 -21.66 20.71 18.71
C THR A 141 -20.38 21.40 19.14
N SER A 142 -20.40 22.00 20.33
CA SER A 142 -19.26 22.67 20.94
C SER A 142 -19.11 22.19 22.36
N LEU A 143 -17.96 21.55 22.63
CA LEU A 143 -17.56 21.01 23.92
C LEU A 143 -16.10 21.35 24.16
N ASP A 144 -15.74 21.52 25.43
CA ASP A 144 -14.34 21.69 25.81
C ASP A 144 -13.58 20.38 25.58
N MET A 145 -12.42 20.48 24.95
CA MET A 145 -11.51 19.35 24.76
C MET A 145 -10.92 18.89 26.10
N PRO A 146 -10.61 17.59 26.26
CA PRO A 146 -9.93 17.11 27.46
C PRO A 146 -8.51 17.70 27.53
N VAL A 147 -7.98 17.85 28.74
CA VAL A 147 -6.59 18.27 28.93
C VAL A 147 -5.67 17.31 28.17
N GLY A 148 -4.73 17.87 27.41
CA GLY A 148 -3.82 17.08 26.58
C GLY A 148 -4.39 16.75 25.19
N TYR A 149 -5.45 17.41 24.73
CA TYR A 149 -5.93 17.31 23.35
C TYR A 149 -6.45 18.65 22.80
N GLN A 150 -6.27 18.88 21.50
CA GLN A 150 -6.93 19.92 20.72
C GLN A 150 -7.77 19.28 19.63
N ALA A 151 -8.88 19.92 19.29
CA ALA A 151 -9.73 19.47 18.21
C ALA A 151 -9.07 19.77 16.86
N VAL A 152 -9.00 18.75 16.00
CA VAL A 152 -8.69 18.88 14.58
C VAL A 152 -10.02 18.89 13.84
N GLY A 153 -10.56 20.08 13.65
CA GLY A 153 -11.87 20.28 13.02
C GLY A 153 -13.02 20.40 14.02
N ASP A 154 -14.21 20.04 13.56
CA ASP A 154 -15.45 20.22 14.30
C ASP A 154 -15.79 19.01 15.18
N ILE A 155 -16.62 19.25 16.21
CA ILE A 155 -17.13 18.19 17.08
C ILE A 155 -18.51 17.76 16.56
N TYR A 156 -18.65 16.46 16.31
CA TYR A 156 -19.82 15.86 15.71
C TYR A 156 -20.69 15.18 16.76
N GLU A 157 -21.89 15.70 17.01
CA GLU A 157 -22.92 14.99 17.76
C GLU A 157 -23.58 13.96 16.85
N ILE A 158 -23.26 12.68 17.05
CA ILE A 158 -23.91 11.58 16.32
C ILE A 158 -25.02 11.00 17.19
N SER A 159 -26.17 10.74 16.59
CA SER A 159 -27.31 10.10 17.26
C SER A 159 -28.01 9.10 16.35
N THR A 160 -28.60 8.08 16.96
CA THR A 160 -29.37 7.07 16.24
C THR A 160 -30.55 6.58 17.05
N ASP A 161 -31.59 6.10 16.36
CA ASP A 161 -32.64 5.26 16.96
C ASP A 161 -32.47 3.76 16.61
N CYS A 162 -31.39 3.39 15.91
CA CYS A 162 -31.04 1.99 15.64
C CYS A 162 -30.77 1.23 16.94
N SER A 163 -31.13 -0.05 16.97
CA SER A 163 -30.66 -0.96 18.03
C SER A 163 -29.16 -1.22 17.83
N LEU A 164 -28.34 -0.74 18.77
CA LEU A 164 -26.88 -0.76 18.64
C LEU A 164 -26.26 -1.85 19.51
N THR A 165 -25.52 -2.78 18.90
CA THR A 165 -24.59 -3.70 19.58
C THR A 165 -23.17 -3.14 19.50
N THR A 166 -22.69 -2.91 18.29
CA THR A 166 -21.40 -2.29 17.96
C THR A 166 -21.53 -1.47 16.67
N ALA A 167 -20.77 -0.38 16.59
CA ALA A 167 -20.62 0.41 15.37
C ALA A 167 -19.18 0.89 15.22
N THR A 168 -18.81 1.12 13.96
CA THR A 168 -17.56 1.77 13.58
C THR A 168 -17.87 3.19 13.14
N VAL A 169 -17.18 4.17 13.71
CA VAL A 169 -17.24 5.58 13.32
C VAL A 169 -15.89 5.94 12.71
N CYS A 170 -15.91 6.56 11.54
CA CYS A 170 -14.75 7.10 10.85
C CYS A 170 -14.98 8.60 10.60
N LEU A 171 -14.02 9.43 10.99
CA LEU A 171 -14.01 10.86 10.71
C LEU A 171 -12.86 11.18 9.78
N THR A 172 -13.15 11.92 8.71
CA THR A 172 -12.10 12.53 7.89
C THR A 172 -11.61 13.80 8.55
N TYR A 173 -10.33 14.15 8.36
CA TYR A 173 -9.76 15.38 8.90
C TYR A 173 -9.09 16.22 7.81
N ASP A 174 -8.99 17.52 8.07
CA ASP A 174 -8.29 18.49 7.22
C ASP A 174 -6.84 18.61 7.71
N GLU A 175 -5.89 18.16 6.90
CA GLU A 175 -4.44 18.25 7.17
C GLU A 175 -3.99 19.65 7.58
N SER A 176 -4.60 20.70 7.02
CA SER A 176 -4.22 22.08 7.34
C SER A 176 -4.57 22.50 8.78
N LYS A 177 -5.43 21.73 9.46
CA LYS A 177 -5.81 21.90 10.86
C LYS A 177 -5.05 20.97 11.79
N VAL A 178 -4.18 20.11 11.27
CA VAL A 178 -3.25 19.31 12.06
C VAL A 178 -2.08 20.21 12.41
N HIS A 179 -1.79 20.37 13.69
CA HIS A 179 -0.81 21.35 14.15
C HIS A 179 0.59 20.75 14.33
N ILE A 180 0.67 19.43 14.54
CA ILE A 180 1.89 18.73 14.98
C ILE A 180 2.11 17.50 14.10
N SER A 181 1.24 16.50 14.19
CA SER A 181 1.42 15.25 13.45
C SER A 181 0.11 14.49 13.24
N GLU A 182 -0.11 14.08 11.99
CA GLU A 182 -1.23 13.23 11.60
C GLU A 182 -1.18 11.87 12.29
N LEU A 183 0.03 11.40 12.62
CA LEU A 183 0.23 10.10 13.22
C LEU A 183 -0.20 10.06 14.71
N ASP A 184 -0.52 11.20 15.31
CA ASP A 184 -0.92 11.34 16.72
C ASP A 184 -2.42 11.66 16.87
N LEU A 185 -3.17 11.65 15.76
CA LEU A 185 -4.60 11.88 15.76
C LEU A 185 -5.34 10.71 16.40
N LYS A 186 -6.29 11.06 17.26
CA LYS A 186 -7.17 10.13 17.96
C LYS A 186 -8.62 10.42 17.62
N LEU A 187 -9.42 9.36 17.44
CA LEU A 187 -10.86 9.49 17.48
C LEU A 187 -11.31 9.49 18.94
N LEU A 188 -11.75 10.66 19.42
CA LEU A 188 -12.26 10.82 20.77
C LEU A 188 -13.79 10.72 20.78
N HIS A 189 -14.32 10.01 21.76
CA HIS A 189 -15.75 9.82 21.98
C HIS A 189 -16.16 10.28 23.39
N TYR A 190 -17.12 11.19 23.48
CA TYR A 190 -17.57 11.77 24.73
C TYR A 190 -18.67 10.93 25.39
N THR A 191 -18.32 10.14 26.41
CA THR A 191 -19.28 9.29 27.13
C THR A 191 -19.25 9.56 28.62
N ASN A 192 -20.42 9.52 29.26
CA ASN A 192 -20.58 9.74 30.70
C ASN A 192 -19.93 11.03 31.23
N GLY A 193 -19.89 12.07 30.40
CA GLY A 193 -19.33 13.37 30.75
C GLY A 193 -17.81 13.48 30.61
N GLN A 194 -17.14 12.53 29.96
CA GLN A 194 -15.69 12.52 29.75
C GLN A 194 -15.35 12.07 28.32
N TRP A 195 -14.23 12.56 27.78
CA TRP A 195 -13.69 12.11 26.50
C TRP A 195 -12.90 10.80 26.67
N GLN A 196 -13.04 9.88 25.72
CA GLN A 196 -12.32 8.61 25.67
C GLN A 196 -11.71 8.42 24.29
N ASP A 197 -10.46 7.97 24.21
CA ASP A 197 -9.83 7.54 22.96
C ASP A 197 -10.36 6.16 22.56
N ILE A 198 -11.00 6.09 21.39
CA ILE A 198 -11.56 4.86 20.82
C ILE A 198 -10.88 4.48 19.50
N THR A 199 -9.72 5.07 19.20
CA THR A 199 -9.03 4.90 17.92
C THR A 199 -8.66 3.44 17.67
N THR A 200 -9.15 2.89 16.56
CA THR A 200 -8.78 1.56 16.07
C THR A 200 -7.93 1.63 14.80
N ILE A 201 -8.19 2.61 13.95
CA ILE A 201 -7.47 2.82 12.69
C ILE A 201 -7.13 4.30 12.55
N LEU A 202 -5.90 4.56 12.13
CA LEU A 202 -5.43 5.85 11.66
C LEU A 202 -4.83 5.64 10.28
N ASN A 203 -5.41 6.30 9.27
CA ASN A 203 -4.96 6.23 7.89
C ASN A 203 -4.58 7.64 7.43
N ASP A 204 -3.28 7.93 7.48
CA ASP A 204 -2.65 9.18 7.07
C ASP A 204 -2.55 9.35 5.55
N GLU A 205 -2.67 8.27 4.77
CA GLU A 205 -2.75 8.38 3.31
C GLU A 205 -4.13 8.87 2.83
N ASN A 206 -5.18 8.56 3.59
CA ASN A 206 -6.58 8.88 3.27
C ASN A 206 -7.22 9.87 4.26
N ASN A 207 -6.43 10.49 5.12
CA ASN A 207 -6.85 11.48 6.12
C ASN A 207 -8.07 11.07 6.94
N THR A 208 -8.07 9.83 7.44
CA THR A 208 -9.22 9.24 8.12
C THR A 208 -8.81 8.58 9.44
N VAL A 209 -9.58 8.85 10.51
CA VAL A 209 -9.43 8.19 11.82
C VAL A 209 -10.71 7.45 12.18
N CYS A 210 -10.61 6.17 12.53
CA CYS A 210 -11.75 5.33 12.89
C CYS A 210 -11.67 4.79 14.30
N GLY A 211 -12.82 4.42 14.86
CA GLY A 211 -12.95 3.76 16.15
C GLY A 211 -14.22 2.93 16.27
N GLU A 212 -14.22 1.97 17.19
CA GLU A 212 -15.38 1.15 17.51
C GLU A 212 -16.09 1.68 18.77
N THR A 213 -17.42 1.66 18.76
CA THR A 213 -18.24 2.13 19.87
C THR A 213 -19.55 1.36 20.01
N THR A 214 -20.15 1.44 21.20
CA THR A 214 -21.47 0.87 21.51
C THR A 214 -22.50 1.95 21.87
N SER A 215 -22.16 3.23 21.63
CA SER A 215 -23.09 4.35 21.82
C SER A 215 -22.70 5.51 20.90
N PHE A 216 -23.66 6.35 20.55
CA PHE A 216 -23.37 7.61 19.87
C PHE A 216 -23.63 8.79 20.79
N SER A 217 -22.72 9.74 20.74
CA SER A 217 -22.69 11.01 21.45
C SER A 217 -21.58 11.84 20.77
N PRO A 218 -21.05 12.95 21.31
CA PRO A 218 -20.04 13.72 20.59
C PRO A 218 -18.78 12.93 20.21
N PHE A 219 -18.34 13.07 18.97
CA PHE A 219 -17.06 12.56 18.46
C PHE A 219 -16.23 13.70 17.90
N VAL A 220 -14.90 13.58 17.99
CA VAL A 220 -13.97 14.55 17.38
C VAL A 220 -12.65 13.86 17.05
N VAL A 221 -11.97 14.32 16.00
CA VAL A 221 -10.56 14.01 15.80
C VAL A 221 -9.76 14.91 16.74
N GLY A 222 -9.17 14.34 17.78
CA GLY A 222 -8.30 15.03 18.72
C GLY A 222 -6.85 14.82 18.36
N GLU A 223 -6.09 15.91 18.22
CA GLU A 223 -4.64 15.86 18.21
C GLU A 223 -4.13 15.98 19.64
N MET A 224 -3.26 15.07 20.05
CA MET A 224 -2.78 15.01 21.42
C MET A 224 -1.82 16.17 21.70
N ILE A 225 -2.14 16.96 22.73
CA ILE A 225 -1.33 18.07 23.20
C ILE A 225 -0.31 17.59 24.26
N GLY A 226 0.86 17.12 23.83
CA GLY A 226 2.01 16.78 24.68
C GLY A 226 1.94 15.37 25.28
N ASP A 227 2.54 14.40 24.59
CA ASP A 227 2.78 13.04 25.12
C ASP A 227 4.10 12.45 24.60
N VAL A 228 4.62 11.51 25.37
CA VAL A 228 5.79 10.70 25.07
C VAL A 228 5.34 9.54 24.19
N HIS A 229 5.66 9.58 22.90
CA HIS A 229 5.39 8.47 21.99
C HIS A 229 6.58 7.51 21.94
N VAL A 230 6.31 6.26 22.29
CA VAL A 230 7.22 5.13 22.07
C VAL A 230 6.51 4.14 21.17
N LEU A 231 7.11 3.84 20.03
CA LEU A 231 6.71 2.71 19.19
C LEU A 231 7.86 1.69 19.18
N PRO A 232 7.59 0.39 19.45
CA PRO A 232 8.59 -0.63 19.16
C PRO A 232 8.65 -0.83 17.65
N ALA A 233 9.85 -0.81 17.07
CA ALA A 233 10.06 -1.41 15.76
C ALA A 233 10.68 -2.80 15.98
N LEU A 234 10.04 -3.85 15.49
CA LEU A 234 10.65 -5.17 15.49
C LEU A 234 11.95 -5.14 14.67
N SER A 235 12.96 -5.84 15.16
CA SER A 235 14.27 -6.00 14.54
C SER A 235 14.13 -6.44 13.07
N SER A 236 14.41 -5.55 12.12
CA SER A 236 14.76 -5.91 10.75
C SER A 236 16.22 -5.54 10.48
N LEU A 237 17.14 -6.17 11.21
CA LEU A 237 18.55 -6.16 10.84
C LEU A 237 19.03 -7.60 10.74
N THR A 238 19.29 -8.01 9.50
CA THR A 238 19.97 -9.24 9.13
C THR A 238 21.44 -9.12 9.48
N SER A 239 21.78 -9.39 10.73
CA SER A 239 23.15 -9.59 11.19
C SER A 239 23.35 -11.09 11.39
N LEU A 240 24.39 -11.63 10.77
CA LEU A 240 24.56 -13.06 10.50
C LEU A 240 25.04 -13.89 11.70
N GLU A 241 25.09 -13.36 12.92
CA GLU A 241 25.41 -14.13 14.12
C GLU A 241 24.64 -13.55 15.34
N ASP A 242 23.78 -14.37 15.98
CA ASP A 242 23.35 -14.28 17.39
C ASP A 242 22.74 -12.98 17.98
N ASP A 243 22.25 -12.04 17.19
CA ASP A 243 21.88 -10.73 17.75
C ASP A 243 20.52 -10.73 18.47
N LEU A 244 20.54 -10.73 19.82
CA LEU A 244 19.44 -10.41 20.75
C LEU A 244 19.07 -8.91 20.73
N VAL A 245 19.16 -8.30 19.55
CA VAL A 245 19.08 -6.85 19.35
C VAL A 245 17.65 -6.44 19.06
N VAL A 246 17.16 -5.42 19.77
CA VAL A 246 15.86 -4.81 19.57
C VAL A 246 16.06 -3.32 19.26
N THR A 247 15.31 -2.84 18.28
CA THR A 247 15.28 -1.43 17.91
C THR A 247 14.09 -0.75 18.60
N PHE A 248 14.36 0.32 19.33
CA PHE A 248 13.38 1.15 20.00
C PHE A 248 13.30 2.50 19.29
N ASP A 249 12.10 2.86 18.84
CA ASP A 249 11.86 4.13 18.18
C ASP A 249 11.16 5.09 19.17
N GLY A 250 11.95 6.03 19.67
CA GLY A 250 11.48 7.15 20.48
C GLY A 250 11.23 8.40 19.64
N SER A 251 11.48 8.38 18.32
CA SER A 251 11.56 9.54 17.38
C SER A 251 10.38 10.50 17.45
N ARG A 252 9.25 10.00 17.92
CA ARG A 252 7.95 10.67 17.98
C ARG A 252 7.61 11.28 19.33
N SER A 253 8.43 11.08 20.35
CA SER A 253 8.23 11.76 21.63
C SER A 253 8.46 13.26 21.46
N SER A 254 7.44 14.06 21.80
CA SER A 254 7.52 15.52 21.71
C SER A 254 7.36 16.12 23.10
N CYS A 255 8.14 17.16 23.39
CA CYS A 255 8.06 17.88 24.63
C CYS A 255 7.86 19.36 24.36
N TYR A 256 6.64 19.85 24.61
CA TYR A 256 6.30 21.24 24.39
C TYR A 256 5.26 21.71 25.42
N ASP A 257 5.19 23.02 25.62
CA ASP A 257 4.16 23.72 26.39
C ASP A 257 3.27 24.53 25.45
N LEU A 258 2.10 24.97 25.95
CA LEU A 258 1.27 25.94 25.25
C LEU A 258 1.59 27.35 25.74
N ALA A 259 2.08 28.18 24.83
CA ALA A 259 2.10 29.63 25.03
C ALA A 259 0.88 30.26 24.36
N TYR A 260 0.43 31.40 24.89
CA TYR A 260 -0.70 32.14 24.32
C TYR A 260 -0.21 33.47 23.77
N ASP A 261 -0.70 33.84 22.58
CA ASP A 261 -0.39 35.13 21.99
C ASP A 261 -1.25 36.24 22.63
N ALA A 262 -1.06 37.48 22.17
CA ALA A 262 -1.83 38.62 22.70
C ALA A 262 -3.34 38.56 22.37
N LEU A 263 -3.75 37.67 21.47
CA LEU A 263 -5.14 37.43 21.08
C LEU A 263 -5.75 36.21 21.81
N GLY A 264 -4.97 35.52 22.65
CA GLY A 264 -5.40 34.31 23.36
C GLY A 264 -5.38 33.05 22.50
N ILE A 265 -4.69 33.08 21.36
CA ILE A 265 -4.48 31.92 20.49
C ILE A 265 -3.29 31.13 21.05
N ALA A 266 -3.49 29.83 21.27
CA ALA A 266 -2.45 28.93 21.74
C ALA A 266 -1.47 28.59 20.61
N TYR A 267 -0.18 28.49 20.92
CA TYR A 267 0.86 27.98 20.03
C TYR A 267 1.86 27.12 20.81
N PRO A 268 2.40 26.05 20.21
CA PRO A 268 3.36 25.18 20.88
C PRO A 268 4.71 25.88 21.05
N VAL A 269 5.35 25.65 22.19
CA VAL A 269 6.75 26.04 22.43
C VAL A 269 7.54 24.83 22.91
N ASP A 270 8.61 24.50 22.20
CA ASP A 270 9.45 23.35 22.56
C ASP A 270 10.09 23.55 23.93
N LEU A 271 9.99 22.53 24.78
CA LEU A 271 10.63 22.47 26.08
C LEU A 271 11.92 21.65 25.99
N LEU A 272 12.91 22.03 26.81
CA LEU A 272 14.13 21.25 26.93
C LEU A 272 13.88 20.06 27.86
N CYS A 273 13.56 18.90 27.30
CA CYS A 273 13.25 17.71 28.08
C CYS A 273 14.38 16.68 28.02
N GLU A 274 14.54 15.96 29.12
CA GLU A 274 15.48 14.87 29.27
C GLU A 274 14.75 13.54 29.06
N TYR A 275 15.40 12.61 28.36
CA TYR A 275 14.85 11.30 28.03
C TYR A 275 15.73 10.20 28.60
N SER A 276 15.11 9.18 29.19
CA SER A 276 15.80 8.02 29.75
C SER A 276 15.05 6.73 29.45
N TRP A 277 15.80 5.72 29.04
CA TRP A 277 15.29 4.37 28.82
C TRP A 277 15.60 3.44 30.00
N ASP A 278 14.64 2.59 30.34
CA ASP A 278 14.81 1.38 31.14
C ASP A 278 14.34 0.19 30.30
N PHE A 279 15.25 -0.68 29.86
CA PHE A 279 14.92 -1.79 28.96
C PHE A 279 14.29 -3.01 29.66
N GLY A 280 14.04 -2.94 30.97
CA GLY A 280 13.32 -3.97 31.72
C GLY A 280 14.16 -5.20 32.08
N ASP A 281 15.49 -5.08 32.03
CA ASP A 281 16.44 -6.17 32.31
C ASP A 281 16.98 -6.17 33.75
N ASN A 282 16.31 -5.45 34.66
CA ASN A 282 16.69 -5.25 36.06
C ASN A 282 18.01 -4.49 36.26
N GLY A 283 18.28 -3.50 35.40
CA GLY A 283 19.23 -2.42 35.66
C GLY A 283 20.59 -2.56 34.97
N ALA A 284 20.68 -3.33 33.88
CA ALA A 284 21.90 -3.42 33.09
C ALA A 284 21.99 -2.39 31.95
N GLY A 285 20.88 -1.74 31.57
CA GLY A 285 20.88 -0.70 30.52
C GLY A 285 19.96 0.47 30.82
N MET A 286 20.40 1.40 31.67
CA MET A 286 19.82 2.75 31.65
C MET A 286 20.65 3.58 30.69
N GLU A 287 20.07 3.91 29.53
CA GLU A 287 20.68 4.86 28.60
C GLU A 287 20.02 6.24 28.74
N LEU A 288 20.87 7.27 28.79
CA LEU A 288 20.47 8.68 28.68
C LEU A 288 20.57 9.06 27.20
N GLY A 289 19.43 9.32 26.55
CA GLY A 289 19.36 9.56 25.09
C GLY A 289 18.13 8.94 24.44
N GLY A 290 17.87 9.24 23.15
CA GLY A 290 16.61 8.95 22.46
C GLY A 290 15.61 10.08 22.66
N ASN A 291 15.87 11.21 22.02
CA ASN A 291 15.39 12.57 22.34
C ASN A 291 14.00 12.94 21.78
N GLY A 292 13.08 12.01 21.62
CA GLY A 292 12.22 12.13 20.45
C GLY A 292 13.07 11.59 19.33
N GLU A 293 13.50 12.41 18.37
CA GLU A 293 14.13 12.15 17.04
C GLU A 293 15.08 10.95 16.78
N ASP A 294 15.67 10.31 17.79
CA ASP A 294 16.68 9.25 17.62
C ASP A 294 16.13 7.81 17.79
N ILE A 295 16.65 6.89 16.97
CA ILE A 295 16.42 5.44 17.10
C ILE A 295 17.46 4.85 18.07
N VAL A 296 17.01 4.07 19.05
CA VAL A 296 17.87 3.37 19.99
C VAL A 296 17.97 1.89 19.61
N VAL A 297 19.19 1.35 19.57
CA VAL A 297 19.45 -0.06 19.28
C VAL A 297 20.03 -0.71 20.52
N TYR A 298 19.34 -1.69 21.10
CA TYR A 298 19.73 -2.31 22.37
C TYR A 298 19.88 -3.82 22.24
N GLU A 299 20.96 -4.37 22.78
CA GLU A 299 21.26 -5.81 22.78
C GLU A 299 20.98 -6.40 24.17
N TYR A 300 20.06 -7.38 24.24
CA TYR A 300 19.75 -8.07 25.50
C TYR A 300 20.74 -9.19 25.80
N SER A 301 21.06 -9.39 27.09
CA SER A 301 21.99 -10.44 27.53
C SER A 301 21.39 -11.87 27.55
N ALA A 302 20.07 -11.98 27.42
CA ALA A 302 19.35 -13.25 27.37
C ALA A 302 18.12 -13.13 26.47
N SER A 303 17.65 -14.26 25.94
CA SER A 303 16.36 -14.30 25.26
C SER A 303 15.21 -14.20 26.25
N GLY A 304 14.16 -13.49 25.87
CA GLY A 304 13.01 -13.26 26.72
C GLY A 304 12.11 -12.15 26.22
N THR A 305 10.98 -12.00 26.92
CA THR A 305 10.10 -10.86 26.76
C THR A 305 10.39 -9.86 27.88
N TYR A 306 10.62 -8.62 27.50
CA TYR A 306 11.00 -7.51 28.37
C TYR A 306 9.97 -6.39 28.26
N THR A 307 9.84 -5.62 29.34
CA THR A 307 9.03 -4.39 29.35
C THR A 307 9.98 -3.21 29.38
N ALA A 308 10.23 -2.61 28.22
CA ALA A 308 11.03 -1.40 28.13
C ALA A 308 10.16 -0.18 28.44
N THR A 309 10.74 0.84 29.06
CA THR A 309 10.06 2.06 29.49
C THR A 309 10.89 3.27 29.03
N LEU A 310 10.29 4.15 28.23
CA LEU A 310 10.84 5.50 28.01
C LEU A 310 10.24 6.43 29.06
N THR A 311 11.07 7.27 29.64
CA THR A 311 10.65 8.36 30.52
C THR A 311 11.16 9.67 29.97
N MET A 312 10.27 10.65 29.83
CA MET A 312 10.58 12.03 29.52
C MET A 312 10.40 12.87 30.79
N SER A 313 11.33 13.79 31.04
CA SER A 313 11.31 14.68 32.19
C SER A 313 11.59 16.11 31.75
N GLU A 314 10.75 17.05 32.15
CA GLU A 314 11.03 18.48 31.97
C GLU A 314 11.62 19.06 33.27
N PRO A 315 12.88 19.53 33.25
CA PRO A 315 13.63 19.83 34.46
C PRO A 315 13.15 21.08 35.21
N ASN A 316 12.48 22.04 34.55
CA ASN A 316 12.05 23.27 35.20
C ASN A 316 10.75 23.12 36.01
N SER A 317 9.82 22.32 35.50
CA SER A 317 8.52 22.00 36.10
C SER A 317 8.60 20.74 36.98
N GLY A 318 9.57 19.86 36.72
CA GLY A 318 9.70 18.57 37.40
C GLY A 318 8.65 17.55 36.96
N VAL A 319 7.93 17.81 35.87
CA VAL A 319 6.94 16.89 35.31
C VAL A 319 7.65 15.74 34.60
N THR A 320 7.19 14.52 34.86
CA THR A 320 7.71 13.30 34.21
C THR A 320 6.56 12.49 33.63
N VAL A 321 6.72 12.01 32.41
CA VAL A 321 5.77 11.11 31.72
C VAL A 321 6.54 9.88 31.25
N SER A 322 5.94 8.69 31.40
CA SER A 322 6.57 7.43 31.01
C SER A 322 5.62 6.57 30.18
N LYS A 323 6.17 5.84 29.20
CA LYS A 323 5.42 4.88 28.38
C LYS A 323 6.18 3.57 28.29
N THR A 324 5.44 2.47 28.42
CA THR A 324 5.99 1.11 28.37
C THR A 324 5.71 0.43 27.04
N VAL A 325 6.64 -0.40 26.61
CA VAL A 325 6.53 -1.21 25.40
C VAL A 325 7.03 -2.63 25.67
N THR A 326 6.35 -3.63 25.09
CA THR A 326 6.77 -5.02 25.17
C THR A 326 7.78 -5.32 24.07
N ALA A 327 9.01 -5.65 24.45
CA ALA A 327 10.08 -6.08 23.56
C ALA A 327 10.30 -7.59 23.70
N THR A 328 10.54 -8.28 22.59
CA THR A 328 10.95 -9.70 22.62
C THR A 328 12.35 -9.79 22.05
N ALA A 329 13.32 -10.06 22.92
CA ALA A 329 14.65 -10.44 22.49
C ALA A 329 14.64 -11.94 22.27
N ALA A 330 14.68 -12.35 21.02
CA ALA A 330 14.89 -13.74 20.66
C ALA A 330 16.21 -13.82 19.91
N LEU A 331 16.91 -14.94 20.07
CA LEU A 331 17.93 -15.28 19.09
C LEU A 331 17.17 -15.42 17.77
N VAL A 332 17.34 -14.44 16.88
CA VAL A 332 16.91 -14.58 15.51
C VAL A 332 17.94 -15.53 14.91
N GLU A 333 17.57 -16.81 14.82
CA GLU A 333 18.31 -17.74 13.97
C GLU A 333 18.42 -17.04 12.61
N PRO A 334 19.65 -16.82 12.06
CA PRO A 334 19.77 -16.29 10.71
C PRO A 334 18.84 -17.14 9.86
N GLN A 335 17.92 -16.50 9.10
CA GLN A 335 16.93 -17.17 8.27
C GLN A 335 17.58 -18.43 7.72
N GLY A 336 17.16 -19.59 8.24
CA GLY A 336 17.93 -20.83 8.10
C GLY A 336 18.34 -20.96 6.65
N ALA A 337 19.63 -21.19 6.42
CA ALA A 337 20.26 -21.21 5.10
C ALA A 337 19.22 -21.51 4.01
N ALA A 338 18.87 -20.51 3.19
CA ALA A 338 17.83 -20.66 2.17
C ALA A 338 18.15 -21.79 1.16
N ALA A 339 19.33 -22.41 1.28
CA ALA A 339 19.69 -23.68 0.70
C ALA A 339 20.66 -24.47 1.61
N ASP A 340 20.51 -25.79 1.66
CA ASP A 340 21.54 -26.75 2.09
C ASP A 340 22.10 -27.41 0.82
N PHE A 341 23.38 -27.25 0.51
CA PHE A 341 23.97 -27.83 -0.70
C PHE A 341 24.62 -29.16 -0.40
N ALA A 342 24.52 -30.08 -1.35
CA ALA A 342 25.29 -31.31 -1.35
C ALA A 342 26.12 -31.38 -2.62
N SER A 343 27.35 -31.86 -2.50
CA SER A 343 28.23 -32.09 -3.64
C SER A 343 28.56 -33.57 -3.82
N ALA A 344 28.60 -34.00 -5.08
CA ALA A 344 29.01 -35.35 -5.46
C ALA A 344 30.16 -35.24 -6.46
N VAL A 345 31.26 -35.95 -6.19
CA VAL A 345 32.44 -36.00 -7.07
C VAL A 345 32.46 -37.36 -7.79
N ASN A 346 32.50 -37.33 -9.12
CA ASN A 346 32.69 -38.50 -9.97
C ASN A 346 33.79 -38.22 -10.99
N ASP A 347 34.95 -38.83 -10.79
CA ASP A 347 36.21 -38.47 -11.46
C ASP A 347 36.51 -36.97 -11.37
N LYS A 348 36.44 -36.25 -12.50
CA LYS A 348 36.65 -34.80 -12.57
C LYS A 348 35.37 -33.99 -12.58
N THR A 349 34.21 -34.64 -12.49
CA THR A 349 32.91 -33.99 -12.55
C THR A 349 32.37 -33.83 -11.15
N VAL A 350 31.96 -32.61 -10.82
CA VAL A 350 31.27 -32.28 -9.57
C VAL A 350 29.84 -31.94 -9.90
N THR A 351 28.91 -32.52 -9.16
CA THR A 351 27.49 -32.20 -9.22
C THR A 351 27.09 -31.54 -7.91
N ILE A 352 26.46 -30.37 -8.00
CA ILE A 352 25.87 -29.66 -6.86
C ILE A 352 24.36 -29.84 -6.90
N THR A 353 23.79 -30.28 -5.79
CA THR A 353 22.35 -30.33 -5.54
C THR A 353 21.99 -29.48 -4.33
N ALA A 354 20.74 -29.05 -4.22
CA ALA A 354 20.21 -28.43 -3.00
C ALA A 354 18.98 -29.21 -2.54
N PRO A 355 19.13 -30.24 -1.68
CA PRO A 355 18.00 -31.05 -1.21
C PRO A 355 16.96 -30.25 -0.44
N THR A 356 17.39 -29.16 0.22
CA THR A 356 16.49 -28.14 0.74
C THR A 356 16.86 -26.82 0.07
N LEU A 357 15.89 -26.22 -0.63
CA LEU A 357 16.01 -24.93 -1.28
C LEU A 357 14.71 -24.17 -1.03
N ASP A 358 14.82 -22.95 -0.51
CA ASP A 358 13.68 -22.08 -0.24
C ASP A 358 12.95 -21.76 -1.56
N ALA A 359 11.62 -21.88 -1.54
CA ALA A 359 10.77 -21.70 -2.72
C ALA A 359 10.84 -20.27 -3.31
N SER A 360 11.25 -19.28 -2.51
CA SER A 360 11.44 -17.90 -2.94
C SER A 360 12.66 -17.70 -3.82
N VAL A 361 13.62 -18.65 -3.85
CA VAL A 361 14.84 -18.53 -4.67
C VAL A 361 14.48 -18.67 -6.15
N VAL A 362 14.69 -17.59 -6.90
CA VAL A 362 14.38 -17.48 -8.35
C VAL A 362 15.62 -17.54 -9.23
N ARG A 363 16.82 -17.34 -8.68
CA ARG A 363 18.08 -17.41 -9.44
C ARG A 363 19.24 -17.92 -8.57
N ALA A 364 20.17 -18.66 -9.17
CA ALA A 364 21.40 -19.07 -8.52
C ALA A 364 22.64 -18.91 -9.41
N TYR A 365 23.76 -18.52 -8.81
CA TYR A 365 25.08 -18.44 -9.43
C TYR A 365 26.04 -19.39 -8.71
N ILE A 366 26.62 -20.34 -9.43
CA ILE A 366 27.60 -21.28 -8.88
C ILE A 366 28.98 -20.89 -9.40
N TYR A 367 29.89 -20.57 -8.49
CA TYR A 367 31.28 -20.24 -8.77
C TYR A 367 32.16 -21.44 -8.42
N TRP A 368 32.74 -22.10 -9.42
CA TRP A 368 33.39 -23.42 -9.28
C TRP A 368 34.82 -23.38 -8.71
N GLY A 369 35.28 -22.23 -8.23
CA GLY A 369 36.65 -22.07 -7.69
C GLY A 369 37.77 -22.05 -8.73
N ASP A 370 37.47 -22.18 -10.02
CA ASP A 370 38.45 -22.14 -11.14
C ASP A 370 38.20 -21.00 -12.14
N ARG A 371 37.52 -19.95 -11.67
CA ARG A 371 37.02 -18.80 -12.46
C ARG A 371 35.95 -19.16 -13.48
N LYS A 372 35.37 -20.36 -13.45
CA LYS A 372 34.11 -20.66 -14.13
C LYS A 372 32.92 -20.36 -13.23
N ARG A 373 31.82 -20.00 -13.88
CA ARG A 373 30.54 -19.72 -13.25
C ARG A 373 29.42 -20.35 -14.06
N THR A 374 28.49 -21.01 -13.39
CA THR A 374 27.21 -21.44 -13.95
C THR A 374 26.10 -20.54 -13.41
N VAL A 375 25.12 -20.24 -14.25
CA VAL A 375 23.93 -19.47 -13.85
C VAL A 375 22.71 -20.38 -14.06
N SER A 376 21.91 -20.54 -13.02
CA SER A 376 20.59 -21.17 -13.10
C SER A 376 19.52 -20.09 -13.00
N ILE A 377 18.63 -20.07 -13.99
CA ILE A 377 17.45 -19.21 -14.03
C ILE A 377 16.19 -19.92 -13.52
N ASN A 378 16.30 -21.21 -13.17
CA ASN A 378 15.24 -22.00 -12.56
C ASN A 378 15.84 -22.95 -11.50
N PRO A 379 16.37 -22.39 -10.39
CA PRO A 379 17.16 -23.14 -9.42
C PRO A 379 16.36 -24.24 -8.71
N GLN A 380 15.05 -24.08 -8.55
CA GLN A 380 14.17 -25.10 -7.97
C GLN A 380 14.24 -26.44 -8.73
N VAL A 381 14.34 -26.38 -10.06
CA VAL A 381 14.45 -27.59 -10.90
C VAL A 381 15.91 -28.01 -11.05
N ASP A 382 16.79 -27.06 -11.34
CA ASP A 382 18.18 -27.36 -11.69
C ASP A 382 18.98 -27.91 -10.50
N LEU A 383 18.76 -27.40 -9.29
CA LEU A 383 19.46 -27.88 -8.08
C LEU A 383 18.81 -29.13 -7.47
N THR A 384 17.55 -29.42 -7.79
CA THR A 384 16.93 -30.71 -7.45
C THR A 384 17.47 -31.83 -8.34
N THR A 385 17.70 -31.54 -9.62
CA THR A 385 18.23 -32.51 -10.60
C THR A 385 19.76 -32.60 -10.59
N GLY A 386 20.43 -31.54 -10.13
CA GLY A 386 21.87 -31.45 -9.97
C GLY A 386 22.54 -30.69 -11.11
N ILE A 387 23.28 -29.64 -10.76
CA ILE A 387 24.09 -28.88 -11.72
C ILE A 387 25.50 -29.43 -11.71
N SER A 388 26.00 -29.86 -12.88
CA SER A 388 27.30 -30.51 -13.00
C SER A 388 28.35 -29.65 -13.72
N TYR A 389 29.60 -29.76 -13.29
CA TYR A 389 30.76 -29.14 -13.94
C TYR A 389 31.97 -30.08 -13.92
N THR A 390 32.68 -30.18 -15.05
CA THR A 390 33.86 -31.03 -15.19
C THR A 390 35.15 -30.20 -15.19
N TYR A 391 36.02 -30.44 -14.22
CA TYR A 391 37.31 -29.78 -14.07
C TYR A 391 38.34 -30.28 -15.07
N ALA A 392 39.17 -29.38 -15.59
CA ALA A 392 40.27 -29.76 -16.49
C ALA A 392 41.41 -30.48 -15.76
N ARG A 393 41.65 -30.15 -14.48
CA ARG A 393 42.75 -30.66 -13.64
C ARG A 393 42.20 -31.30 -12.37
N GLY A 394 42.77 -32.45 -11.99
CA GLY A 394 42.51 -33.12 -10.71
C GLY A 394 43.71 -32.99 -9.76
N GLY A 395 43.69 -33.76 -8.66
CA GLY A 395 44.71 -33.79 -7.61
C GLY A 395 44.76 -32.54 -6.73
N ARG A 396 43.64 -31.85 -6.55
CA ARG A 396 43.55 -30.64 -5.72
C ARG A 396 42.13 -30.37 -5.23
N ASP A 397 42.05 -29.52 -4.22
CA ASP A 397 40.79 -29.03 -3.69
C ASP A 397 40.32 -27.77 -4.43
N TYR A 398 39.01 -27.65 -4.55
CA TYR A 398 38.31 -26.48 -5.06
C TYR A 398 37.24 -26.05 -4.06
N ASN A 399 37.20 -24.74 -3.79
CA ASN A 399 36.17 -24.13 -2.97
C ASN A 399 35.11 -23.55 -3.90
N ILE A 400 33.89 -24.05 -3.77
CA ILE A 400 32.73 -23.59 -4.51
C ILE A 400 32.06 -22.50 -3.68
N ARG A 401 31.55 -21.47 -4.36
CA ARG A 401 30.66 -20.46 -3.77
C ARG A 401 29.35 -20.49 -4.53
N VAL A 402 28.24 -20.55 -3.83
CA VAL A 402 26.91 -20.41 -4.43
C VAL A 402 26.32 -19.09 -3.98
N GLN A 403 25.67 -18.36 -4.88
CA GLN A 403 24.94 -17.15 -4.57
C GLN A 403 23.50 -17.31 -5.06
N THR A 404 22.52 -17.16 -4.16
CA THR A 404 21.09 -17.23 -4.49
C THR A 404 20.49 -15.82 -4.50
N ILE A 405 19.44 -15.64 -5.31
CA ILE A 405 18.63 -14.42 -5.34
C ILE A 405 17.17 -14.83 -5.18
N ASP A 406 16.47 -14.22 -4.23
CA ASP A 406 15.04 -14.44 -3.99
C ASP A 406 14.14 -13.57 -4.90
N ALA A 407 12.83 -13.78 -4.84
CA ALA A 407 11.85 -13.01 -5.60
C ALA A 407 11.83 -11.50 -5.25
N ALA A 408 12.29 -11.14 -4.06
CA ALA A 408 12.44 -9.76 -3.59
C ALA A 408 13.79 -9.14 -3.97
N HIS A 409 14.64 -9.85 -4.70
CA HIS A 409 15.99 -9.47 -5.12
C HIS A 409 17.03 -9.41 -3.99
N ASN A 410 16.77 -10.02 -2.84
CA ASN A 410 17.77 -10.19 -1.80
C ASN A 410 18.78 -11.26 -2.23
N MET A 411 20.05 -11.03 -1.88
CA MET A 411 21.16 -11.91 -2.27
C MET A 411 21.71 -12.62 -1.03
N SER A 412 21.91 -13.94 -1.13
CA SER A 412 22.55 -14.75 -0.10
C SER A 412 23.76 -15.46 -0.69
N ASP A 413 24.86 -15.50 0.05
CA ASP A 413 26.09 -16.17 -0.35
C ASP A 413 26.35 -17.38 0.54
N TYR A 414 26.80 -18.47 -0.08
CA TYR A 414 27.14 -19.73 0.56
C TYR A 414 28.54 -20.10 0.16
N THR A 415 29.37 -20.32 1.18
CA THR A 415 30.78 -20.61 1.05
C THR A 415 31.14 -21.84 1.87
N PHE A 416 32.36 -22.36 1.67
CA PHE A 416 32.86 -23.51 2.41
C PHE A 416 32.90 -23.35 3.95
N THR A 417 32.85 -22.11 4.46
CA THR A 417 32.79 -21.84 5.90
C THR A 417 31.38 -22.00 6.46
N GLU A 418 30.35 -21.83 5.63
CA GLU A 418 28.94 -21.96 5.99
C GLU A 418 28.43 -23.36 5.65
N ASP A 419 28.93 -23.95 4.57
CA ASP A 419 28.55 -25.28 4.08
C ASP A 419 29.79 -26.08 3.66
N GLY A 420 30.10 -27.12 4.45
CA GLY A 420 31.25 -27.98 4.23
C GLY A 420 31.21 -28.75 2.90
N ASP A 421 30.03 -28.98 2.34
CA ASP A 421 29.84 -29.72 1.09
C ASP A 421 30.27 -28.88 -0.13
N LEU A 422 30.47 -27.58 0.03
CA LEU A 422 31.01 -26.71 -1.02
C LEU A 422 32.54 -26.76 -1.13
N THR A 423 33.21 -27.65 -0.39
CA THR A 423 34.63 -28.01 -0.61
C THR A 423 34.73 -29.38 -1.27
N VAL A 424 35.32 -29.44 -2.46
CA VAL A 424 35.46 -30.68 -3.23
C VAL A 424 36.92 -30.99 -3.55
N THR A 425 37.33 -32.22 -3.26
CA THR A 425 38.62 -32.76 -3.68
C THR A 425 38.45 -33.52 -4.98
N ILE A 426 39.11 -33.06 -6.04
CA ILE A 426 39.10 -33.76 -7.33
C ILE A 426 40.28 -34.77 -7.34
N PRO A 427 40.03 -36.07 -7.49
CA PRO A 427 41.06 -37.11 -7.48
C PRO A 427 42.12 -37.01 -8.60
#